data_AF-A0A9X1F4P0-F1
#
_entry.id   AF-A0A9X1F4P0-F1
#
_cell.length_a   1.000
_cell.length_b   1.000
_cell.length_c   1.000
_cell.angle_alpha   90.00
_cell.angle_beta   90.00
_cell.angle_gamma   90.00
#
_symmetry.space_group_name_H-M   'P 1'
#
loop_
_entity.id
_entity.type
_entity.pdbx_description
1 polymer ?
#
loop_
_entity_poly.entity_id
_entity_poly.type
_entity_poly.pdbx_seq_one_letter_code
_entity_poly.pdbx_strand_id
1 'polypeptide(L)'
;FVMNRSVFIAIFLMAASNLSFAALALAGDTNLGLASAIGFENFASGFGGVVVVAYFSALCDLRFTAAHYAMISAAASIVGRLLTGTTAGGLIEWTGYVNFYLLTTLLALPGIVLFWWMMRTGLVDQALGTAGAQQPPATG
;
A
#
# COMPACT_ATOMS: atom_id res chain seq x y z
N PHE A 1 14.20 -1.20 11.60
CA PHE A 1 13.79 -2.60 11.88
C PHE A 1 12.29 -2.84 12.05
N VAL A 2 11.61 -2.34 13.10
CA VAL A 2 10.15 -2.63 13.30
C VAL A 2 9.29 -2.03 12.17
N MET A 3 9.57 -0.79 11.77
CA MET A 3 8.86 -0.09 10.71
C MET A 3 8.88 -0.84 9.37
N ASN A 4 10.05 -1.32 8.92
CA ASN A 4 10.19 -2.02 7.63
C ASN A 4 9.34 -3.29 7.56
N ARG A 5 9.27 -4.03 8.67
CA ARG A 5 8.42 -5.23 8.77
C ARG A 5 6.95 -4.86 8.69
N SER A 6 6.53 -3.79 9.37
CA SER A 6 5.14 -3.31 9.32
C SER A 6 4.73 -2.86 7.91
N VAL A 7 5.60 -2.11 7.21
CA VAL A 7 5.33 -1.68 5.82
C VAL A 7 5.26 -2.88 4.88
N PHE A 8 6.17 -3.86 5.02
CA PHE A 8 6.12 -5.08 4.21
C PHE A 8 4.83 -5.87 4.43
N ILE A 9 4.42 -6.04 5.70
CA ILE A 9 3.17 -6.72 6.06
C ILE A 9 1.95 -5.97 5.48
N ALA A 10 1.95 -4.64 5.53
CA ALA A 10 0.87 -3.82 4.97
C ALA A 10 0.71 -4.03 3.46
N ILE A 11 1.81 -3.98 2.71
CA ILE A 11 1.81 -4.18 1.26
C ILE A 11 1.36 -5.62 0.93
N PHE A 12 1.82 -6.60 1.69
CA PHE A 12 1.39 -7.99 1.52
C PHE A 12 -0.11 -8.18 1.81
N LEU A 13 -0.64 -7.55 2.87
CA LEU A 13 -2.06 -7.60 3.21
C LEU A 13 -2.93 -6.93 2.14
N MET A 14 -2.52 -5.78 1.59
CA MET A 14 -3.23 -5.13 0.47
C MET A 14 -3.22 -6.01 -0.80
N ALA A 15 -2.12 -6.70 -1.08
CA ALA A 15 -2.08 -7.64 -2.20
C ALA A 15 -2.98 -8.85 -1.97
N ALA A 16 -2.99 -9.38 -0.74
CA ALA A 16 -3.85 -10.48 -0.34
C ALA A 16 -5.34 -10.10 -0.43
N SER A 17 -5.71 -8.84 -0.17
CA SER A 17 -7.12 -8.42 -0.29
C SER A 17 -7.56 -8.33 -1.75
N ASN A 18 -6.69 -7.89 -2.65
CA ASN A 18 -7.01 -7.94 -4.09
C ASN A 18 -7.17 -9.39 -4.58
N LEU A 19 -6.37 -10.32 -4.05
CA LEU A 19 -6.48 -11.74 -4.36
C LEU A 19 -7.78 -12.36 -3.81
N SER A 20 -8.26 -11.94 -2.63
CA SER A 20 -9.53 -12.45 -2.09
C SER A 20 -10.72 -12.03 -2.95
N PHE A 21 -10.70 -10.83 -3.54
CA PHE A 21 -11.71 -10.43 -4.53
C PHE A 21 -11.59 -11.20 -5.86
N ALA A 22 -10.38 -11.49 -6.34
CA ALA A 22 -10.18 -12.34 -7.51
C ALA A 22 -10.71 -13.77 -7.29
N ALA A 23 -10.46 -14.34 -6.10
CA ALA A 23 -10.97 -15.65 -5.71
C ALA A 23 -12.49 -15.66 -5.59
N LEU A 24 -13.08 -14.59 -5.04
CA LEU A 24 -14.54 -14.44 -4.98
C LEU A 24 -15.18 -14.40 -6.37
N ALA A 25 -14.59 -13.63 -7.29
CA ALA A 25 -15.07 -13.54 -8.67
C ALA A 25 -15.00 -14.89 -9.42
N LEU A 26 -14.13 -15.82 -9.00
CA LEU A 26 -14.03 -17.18 -9.55
C LEU A 26 -14.96 -18.19 -8.88
N ALA A 27 -15.19 -18.07 -7.56
CA ALA A 27 -15.94 -19.03 -6.75
C ALA A 27 -17.47 -18.87 -6.86
N GLY A 28 -17.94 -17.77 -7.44
CA GLY A 28 -19.36 -17.42 -7.55
C GLY A 28 -19.77 -16.42 -6.48
N ASP A 29 -20.44 -15.35 -6.94
CA ASP A 29 -20.80 -14.18 -6.14
C ASP A 29 -21.81 -14.52 -5.04
N THR A 30 -21.30 -14.97 -3.90
CA THR A 30 -22.10 -15.21 -2.69
C THR A 30 -22.00 -14.00 -1.76
N ASN A 31 -23.14 -13.55 -1.20
CA ASN A 31 -23.18 -12.41 -0.28
C ASN A 31 -22.22 -12.55 0.91
N LEU A 32 -22.04 -13.78 1.42
CA LEU A 32 -21.09 -14.07 2.51
C LEU A 32 -19.63 -13.95 2.07
N GLY A 33 -19.31 -14.37 0.84
CA GLY A 33 -17.97 -14.21 0.28
C GLY A 33 -17.63 -12.74 -0.02
N LEU A 34 -18.62 -11.96 -0.46
CA LEU A 34 -18.46 -10.51 -0.67
C LEU A 34 -18.25 -9.77 0.65
N ALA A 35 -19.05 -10.08 1.67
CA ALA A 35 -18.92 -9.48 3.00
C ALA A 35 -17.56 -9.80 3.65
N SER A 36 -17.05 -11.04 3.49
CA SER A 36 -15.75 -11.41 4.04
C SER A 36 -14.59 -10.76 3.28
N ALA A 37 -14.65 -10.67 1.95
CA ALA A 37 -13.65 -10.00 1.14
C ALA A 37 -13.58 -8.49 1.44
N ILE A 38 -14.73 -7.81 1.54
CA ILE A 38 -14.82 -6.39 1.93
C ILE A 38 -14.31 -6.20 3.36
N GLY A 39 -14.71 -7.06 4.30
CA GLY A 39 -14.22 -6.99 5.68
C GLY A 39 -12.70 -7.12 5.77
N PHE A 40 -12.11 -8.05 5.01
CA PHE A 40 -10.66 -8.23 4.93
C PHE A 40 -9.95 -7.04 4.28
N GLU A 41 -10.51 -6.50 3.19
CA GLU A 41 -9.99 -5.29 2.54
C GLU A 41 -10.01 -4.08 3.48
N ASN A 42 -11.09 -3.86 4.21
CA ASN A 42 -11.18 -2.77 5.18
C ASN A 42 -10.14 -2.91 6.31
N PHE A 43 -9.91 -4.15 6.78
CA PHE A 43 -8.86 -4.41 7.77
C PHE A 43 -7.46 -4.13 7.21
N ALA A 44 -7.16 -4.62 6.00
CA ALA A 44 -5.87 -4.41 5.34
C ALA A 44 -5.62 -2.93 5.03
N SER A 45 -6.64 -2.21 4.55
CA SER A 45 -6.63 -0.79 4.28
C SER A 45 -6.42 0.04 5.55
N GLY A 46 -7.12 -0.31 6.64
CA GLY A 46 -6.92 0.31 7.96
C GLY A 46 -5.51 0.13 8.50
N PHE A 47 -4.96 -1.08 8.44
CA PHE A 47 -3.58 -1.35 8.83
C PHE A 47 -2.57 -0.59 7.95
N GLY A 48 -2.76 -0.62 6.63
CA GLY A 48 -1.92 0.10 5.68
C GLY A 48 -1.91 1.60 5.94
N GLY A 49 -3.07 2.21 6.19
CA GLY A 49 -3.19 3.63 6.51
C GLY A 49 -2.39 4.03 7.75
N VAL A 50 -2.50 3.27 8.84
CA VAL A 50 -1.74 3.53 10.08
C VAL A 50 -0.23 3.42 9.85
N VAL A 51 0.21 2.39 9.12
CA VAL A 51 1.62 2.17 8.81
C VAL A 51 2.20 3.28 7.93
N VAL A 52 1.43 3.75 6.95
CA VAL A 52 1.80 4.86 6.07
C VAL A 52 1.95 6.17 6.86
N VAL A 53 1.01 6.48 7.75
CA VAL A 53 1.10 7.66 8.61
C VAL A 53 2.30 7.56 9.56
N ALA A 54 2.53 6.41 10.19
CA ALA A 54 3.68 6.18 11.06
C ALA A 54 5.01 6.30 10.31
N TYR A 55 5.07 5.82 9.07
CA TYR A 55 6.24 5.94 8.21
C TYR A 55 6.53 7.41 7.85
N PHE A 56 5.52 8.22 7.52
CA PHE A 56 5.75 9.66 7.27
C PHE A 56 6.11 10.45 8.51
N SER A 57 5.50 10.15 9.65
CA SER A 57 5.89 10.78 10.92
C SER A 57 7.37 10.56 11.22
N ALA A 58 7.90 9.37 10.90
CA ALA A 58 9.34 9.11 11.00
C ALA A 58 10.18 9.86 9.93
N LEU A 59 9.63 10.14 8.75
CA LEU A 59 10.31 10.88 7.67
C LEU A 59 10.24 12.41 7.83
N CYS A 60 9.26 12.96 8.55
CA CYS A 60 9.03 14.40 8.71
C CYS A 60 10.18 15.14 9.43
N ASP A 61 11.11 14.44 10.07
CA ASP A 61 12.35 15.02 10.59
C ASP A 61 13.29 15.51 9.44
N LEU A 62 13.21 14.92 8.22
CA LEU A 62 14.01 15.27 7.04
C LEU A 62 13.34 16.33 6.13
N ARG A 63 13.11 17.53 6.68
CA ARG A 63 12.36 18.71 6.17
C ARG A 63 12.58 19.27 4.74
N PHE A 64 13.25 18.59 3.80
CA PHE A 64 13.32 19.04 2.39
C PHE A 64 12.82 18.03 1.34
N THR A 65 12.55 16.77 1.73
CA THR A 65 11.93 15.75 0.85
C THR A 65 10.43 15.55 1.12
N ALA A 66 9.89 16.07 2.23
CA ALA A 66 8.48 15.96 2.60
C ALA A 66 7.51 16.56 1.57
N ALA A 67 7.89 17.69 0.94
CA ALA A 67 7.09 18.32 -0.12
C ALA A 67 7.03 17.47 -1.41
N HIS A 68 8.17 16.89 -1.82
CA HIS A 68 8.22 15.97 -2.95
C HIS A 68 7.40 14.71 -2.68
N TYR A 69 7.44 14.20 -1.45
CA TYR A 69 6.61 13.08 -1.04
C TYR A 69 5.11 13.43 -1.07
N ALA A 70 4.72 14.58 -0.51
CA ALA A 70 3.33 15.03 -0.54
C ALA A 70 2.82 15.20 -1.97
N MET A 71 3.64 15.73 -2.88
CA MET A 71 3.34 15.84 -4.31
C MET A 71 3.19 14.48 -4.98
N ILE A 72 4.10 13.53 -4.72
CA ILE A 72 4.02 12.16 -5.26
C ILE A 72 2.80 11.43 -4.71
N SER A 73 2.50 11.57 -3.42
CA SER A 73 1.33 10.97 -2.78
C SER A 73 0.02 11.58 -3.27
N ALA A 74 -0.02 12.90 -3.46
CA ALA A 74 -1.17 13.59 -4.05
C ALA A 74 -1.37 13.17 -5.51
N ALA A 75 -0.29 13.09 -6.29
CA ALA A 75 -0.32 12.61 -7.67
C ALA A 75 -0.79 11.16 -7.73
N ALA A 76 -0.25 10.26 -6.90
CA ALA A 76 -0.66 8.87 -6.82
C ALA A 76 -2.14 8.74 -6.44
N SER A 77 -2.62 9.57 -5.51
CA SER A 77 -4.03 9.62 -5.10
C SER A 77 -4.93 10.09 -6.24
N ILE A 78 -4.60 11.18 -6.92
CA ILE A 78 -5.37 11.73 -8.06
C ILE A 78 -5.37 10.75 -9.23
N VAL A 79 -4.20 10.24 -9.62
CA VAL A 79 -4.06 9.27 -10.71
C VAL A 79 -4.82 7.98 -10.37
N GLY A 80 -4.67 7.48 -9.15
CA GLY A 80 -5.42 6.31 -8.68
C GLY A 80 -6.93 6.53 -8.72
N ARG A 81 -7.41 7.71 -8.32
CA ARG A 81 -8.84 8.01 -8.34
C ARG A 81 -9.39 8.22 -9.75
N LEU A 82 -8.60 8.77 -10.67
CA LEU A 82 -9.00 8.89 -12.07
C LEU A 82 -9.04 7.51 -12.74
N LEU A 83 -7.97 6.72 -12.64
CA LEU A 83 -7.91 5.40 -13.25
C LEU A 83 -8.95 4.43 -12.65
N THR A 84 -9.08 4.40 -11.33
CA THR A 84 -10.01 3.47 -10.69
C THR A 84 -11.45 4.01 -10.65
N GLY A 85 -11.64 5.33 -10.57
CA GLY A 85 -12.97 5.93 -10.45
C GLY A 85 -13.70 6.12 -11.79
N THR A 86 -13.00 6.55 -12.85
CA THR A 86 -13.66 6.83 -14.15
C THR A 86 -13.54 5.68 -15.13
N THR A 87 -12.49 4.86 -15.04
CA THR A 87 -12.27 3.75 -15.99
C THR A 87 -12.50 2.36 -15.43
N ALA A 88 -12.50 2.13 -14.11
CA ALA A 88 -12.71 0.77 -13.60
C ALA A 88 -14.10 0.20 -13.92
N GLY A 89 -15.16 1.01 -13.80
CA GLY A 89 -16.52 0.55 -14.11
C GLY A 89 -16.67 0.07 -15.55
N GLY A 90 -16.23 0.89 -16.51
CA GLY A 90 -16.23 0.52 -17.93
C GLY A 90 -15.26 -0.61 -18.28
N LEU A 91 -14.14 -0.71 -17.57
CA LEU A 91 -13.18 -1.81 -17.76
C LEU A 91 -13.74 -3.14 -17.22
N ILE A 92 -14.46 -3.12 -16.10
CA ILE A 92 -15.15 -4.31 -15.55
C ILE A 92 -16.27 -4.75 -16.50
N GLU A 93 -17.03 -3.82 -17.07
CA GLU A 93 -18.06 -4.13 -18.08
C GLU A 93 -17.47 -4.83 -19.31
N TRP A 94 -16.26 -4.48 -19.73
CA TRP A 94 -15.63 -5.03 -20.93
C TRP A 94 -14.78 -6.28 -20.68
N THR A 95 -14.14 -6.40 -19.50
CA THR A 95 -13.16 -7.45 -19.19
C THR A 95 -13.65 -8.49 -18.19
N GLY A 96 -14.76 -8.23 -17.49
CA GLY A 96 -15.28 -9.05 -16.41
C GLY A 96 -14.52 -8.91 -15.10
N TYR A 97 -15.20 -9.19 -13.98
CA TYR A 97 -14.66 -9.02 -12.63
C TYR A 97 -13.37 -9.81 -12.38
N VAL A 98 -13.29 -11.05 -12.87
CA VAL A 98 -12.11 -11.92 -12.70
C VAL A 98 -10.86 -11.29 -13.32
N ASN A 99 -10.95 -10.84 -14.58
CA ASN A 99 -9.80 -10.33 -15.31
C ASN A 99 -9.38 -8.96 -14.76
N PHE A 100 -10.33 -8.15 -14.30
CA PHE A 100 -10.07 -6.89 -13.62
C PHE A 100 -9.28 -7.09 -12.32
N TYR A 101 -9.71 -7.99 -11.43
CA TYR A 101 -9.01 -8.24 -10.16
C TYR A 101 -7.66 -8.94 -10.35
N LEU A 102 -7.49 -9.77 -11.39
CA LEU A 102 -6.19 -10.31 -11.77
C LEU A 102 -5.25 -9.21 -12.25
N LEU A 103 -5.75 -8.29 -13.07
CA LEU A 103 -4.97 -7.18 -13.61
C LEU A 103 -4.53 -6.22 -12.49
N THR A 104 -5.39 -5.91 -11.53
CA THR A 104 -5.01 -5.09 -10.36
C THR A 104 -4.02 -5.80 -9.44
N THR A 105 -4.16 -7.11 -9.26
CA THR A 105 -3.17 -7.93 -8.52
C THR A 105 -1.81 -7.91 -9.23
N LEU A 106 -1.80 -8.02 -10.56
CA LEU A 106 -0.57 -8.00 -11.35
C LEU A 106 0.09 -6.62 -11.36
N LEU A 107 -0.70 -5.53 -11.34
CA LEU A 107 -0.20 -4.17 -11.12
C LEU A 107 0.36 -3.94 -9.71
N ALA A 108 -0.09 -4.68 -8.70
CA ALA A 108 0.47 -4.60 -7.35
C ALA A 108 1.84 -5.29 -7.22
N LEU A 109 2.11 -6.32 -8.02
CA LEU A 109 3.38 -7.05 -8.02
C LEU A 109 4.64 -6.18 -8.18
N PRO A 110 4.74 -5.26 -9.16
CA PRO A 110 5.92 -4.40 -9.27
C PRO A 110 6.14 -3.54 -8.03
N GLY A 111 5.08 -3.10 -7.35
CA GLY A 111 5.17 -2.37 -6.07
C GLY A 111 5.76 -3.23 -4.95
N ILE A 112 5.32 -4.49 -4.85
CA ILE A 112 5.86 -5.47 -3.89
C ILE A 112 7.34 -5.75 -4.16
N VAL A 113 7.69 -5.99 -5.44
CA VAL A 113 9.07 -6.29 -5.86
C VAL A 113 9.98 -5.10 -5.62
N LEU A 114 9.54 -3.88 -5.94
CA LEU A 114 10.30 -2.66 -5.70
C LEU A 114 10.55 -2.45 -4.19
N PHE A 115 9.51 -2.60 -3.36
CA PHE A 115 9.66 -2.45 -1.92
C PHE A 115 10.56 -3.52 -1.31
N TRP A 116 10.43 -4.77 -1.77
CA TRP A 116 11.32 -5.87 -1.38
C TRP A 116 12.77 -5.60 -1.78
N TRP A 117 13.00 -5.04 -2.96
CA TRP A 117 14.34 -4.65 -3.43
C TRP A 117 14.92 -3.51 -2.59
N MET A 118 14.13 -2.47 -2.27
CA MET A 118 14.55 -1.37 -1.38
C MET A 118 14.91 -1.87 0.03
N MET A 119 14.16 -2.85 0.54
CA MET A 119 14.43 -3.48 1.83
C MET A 119 15.73 -4.31 1.79
N ARG A 120 16.01 -5.00 0.66
CA ARG A 120 17.24 -5.77 0.44
C ARG A 120 18.49 -4.91 0.28
N THR A 121 18.38 -3.72 -0.31
CA THR A 121 19.51 -2.80 -0.50
C THR A 121 19.82 -1.96 0.73
N GLY A 122 19.04 -2.08 1.81
CA GLY A 122 19.22 -1.30 3.03
C GLY A 122 18.87 0.18 2.87
N LEU A 123 18.36 0.60 1.71
CA LEU A 123 17.94 1.98 1.44
C LEU A 123 16.84 2.44 2.41
N VAL A 124 15.95 1.52 2.80
CA VAL A 124 14.89 1.81 3.78
C VAL A 124 15.48 2.05 5.18
N ASP A 125 16.49 1.26 5.57
CA ASP A 125 17.18 1.45 6.86
C ASP A 125 18.12 2.66 6.84
N GLN A 126 18.68 3.06 5.69
CA GLN A 126 19.42 4.32 5.56
C GLN A 126 18.51 5.55 5.65
N ALA A 127 17.35 5.50 4.98
CA ALA A 127 16.34 6.56 5.04
C ALA A 127 15.72 6.72 6.44
N LEU A 128 15.56 5.61 7.19
CA LEU A 128 15.08 5.63 8.57
C LEU A 128 16.20 5.83 9.60
N GLY A 129 17.43 5.40 9.30
CA GLY A 129 18.59 5.49 10.19
C GLY A 129 19.05 6.93 10.43
N THR A 130 18.80 7.82 9.46
CA THR A 130 18.98 9.27 9.64
C THR A 130 17.88 9.91 10.49
N ALA A 131 16.71 9.27 10.63
CA ALA A 131 15.59 9.74 11.46
C ALA A 131 15.61 9.18 12.91
N GLY A 132 16.36 8.10 13.15
CA GLY A 132 16.54 7.49 14.47
C GLY A 132 17.65 8.12 15.33
N ALA A 133 18.42 9.06 14.78
CA ALA A 133 19.45 9.78 15.52
C ALA A 133 18.87 11.03 16.21
N GLN A 134 17.75 10.89 16.94
CA GLN A 134 17.47 11.86 18.00
C GLN A 134 18.45 11.60 19.14
N GLN A 135 19.45 12.48 19.15
CA GLN A 135 20.41 12.82 20.19
C GLN A 135 20.00 12.33 21.59
N PRO A 136 20.90 11.65 22.36
CA PRO A 136 20.62 11.31 23.74
C PRO A 136 20.25 12.57 24.55
N PRO A 137 19.40 12.44 25.59
CA PRO A 137 18.97 13.57 26.40
C PRO A 137 20.21 14.31 26.90
N ALA A 138 20.26 15.61 26.65
CA ALA A 138 21.30 16.48 27.17
C ALA A 138 21.31 16.35 28.70
N THR A 139 22.25 15.55 29.21
CA THR A 139 22.65 15.52 30.62
C THR A 139 23.51 16.75 30.87
N GLY A 140 23.06 17.63 31.76
CA GLY A 140 23.82 18.79 32.23
C GLY A 140 22.92 19.93 32.65
#